data_AF-A0A2V7QZP5-F1
#
_entry.id   AF-A0A2V7QZP5-F1
#
_cell.length_a   1.000
_cell.length_b   1.000
_cell.length_c   1.000
_cell.angle_alpha   90.00
_cell.angle_beta   90.00
_cell.angle_gamma   90.00
#
_symmetry.space_group_name_H-M   'P 1'
#
loop_
_entity.id
_entity.type
_entity.pdbx_description
1 polymer ?
#
loop_
_entity_poly.entity_id
_entity_poly.type
_entity_poly.pdbx_seq_one_letter_code
_entity_poly.pdbx_strand_id
1 'polypeptide(L)'
;MSLRSTIALAVLAVVPAALAAQTQAAPAPTSQVIVAHAATLAWAPGPPSLPRGAEFVLLEGNPAEAVPLTFRLRFPANYRIPPHWHSVIEHVTVLAGTLNVGMGEVATYSGGTALNAGSFAAMPAK
;
A
#
# COMPACT_ATOMS: atom_id res chain seq x y z
N MET A 1 -69.28 48.17 7.75
CA MET A 1 -67.97 47.61 8.08
C MET A 1 -67.53 46.75 6.89
N SER A 2 -66.81 47.34 5.94
CA SER A 2 -66.56 46.77 4.61
C SER A 2 -65.12 46.28 4.51
N LEU A 3 -64.96 45.00 4.18
CA LEU A 3 -63.72 44.25 4.08
C LEU A 3 -63.01 44.61 2.76
N ARG A 4 -61.76 45.09 2.82
CA ARG A 4 -60.92 45.30 1.62
C ARG A 4 -59.76 44.32 1.63
N SER A 5 -59.90 43.25 0.86
CA SER A 5 -58.84 42.27 0.57
C SER A 5 -57.74 42.91 -0.29
N THR A 6 -56.50 42.85 0.16
CA THR A 6 -55.32 43.21 -0.64
C THR A 6 -54.54 41.93 -0.94
N ILE A 7 -54.51 41.56 -2.22
CA ILE A 7 -53.70 40.46 -2.76
C ILE A 7 -52.27 41.00 -2.93
N ALA A 8 -51.33 40.53 -2.13
CA ALA A 8 -49.91 40.82 -2.31
C ALA A 8 -49.30 39.81 -3.28
N LEU A 9 -48.79 40.32 -4.40
CA LEU A 9 -48.13 39.60 -5.48
C LEU A 9 -46.79 39.02 -4.98
N ALA A 10 -46.63 37.70 -5.07
CA ALA A 10 -45.37 37.02 -4.76
C ALA A 10 -44.34 37.27 -5.87
N VAL A 11 -43.23 37.94 -5.53
CA VAL A 11 -42.06 38.04 -6.41
C VAL A 11 -41.13 36.87 -6.10
N LEU A 12 -41.14 35.88 -6.99
CA LEU A 12 -40.21 34.75 -6.94
C LEU A 12 -38.86 35.22 -7.52
N ALA A 13 -37.90 35.54 -6.65
CA ALA A 13 -36.54 35.83 -7.06
C ALA A 13 -35.83 34.53 -7.47
N VAL A 14 -35.64 34.31 -8.76
CA VAL A 14 -34.80 33.23 -9.29
C VAL A 14 -33.35 33.66 -9.16
N VAL A 15 -32.66 33.13 -8.15
CA VAL A 15 -31.20 33.26 -8.01
C VAL A 15 -30.55 32.21 -8.91
N PRO A 16 -29.71 32.57 -9.90
CA PRO A 16 -28.96 31.58 -10.64
C PRO A 16 -27.86 31.02 -9.72
N ALA A 17 -28.03 29.77 -9.27
CA ALA A 17 -26.97 29.02 -8.62
C ALA A 17 -25.90 28.70 -9.68
N ALA A 18 -24.87 29.52 -9.76
CA ALA A 18 -23.66 29.20 -10.51
C ALA A 18 -23.00 28.00 -9.82
N LEU A 19 -23.19 26.81 -10.38
CA LEU A 19 -22.52 25.59 -9.99
C LEU A 19 -21.04 25.72 -10.38
N ALA A 20 -20.24 26.30 -9.50
CA ALA A 20 -18.78 26.24 -9.63
C ALA A 20 -18.38 24.77 -9.48
N ALA A 21 -18.10 24.12 -10.61
CA ALA A 21 -17.44 22.83 -10.63
C ALA A 21 -16.06 23.01 -9.97
N GLN A 22 -15.96 22.65 -8.69
CA GLN A 22 -14.68 22.50 -8.03
C GLN A 22 -14.01 21.30 -8.68
N THR A 23 -13.14 21.55 -9.65
CA THR A 23 -12.15 20.60 -10.08
C THR A 23 -11.29 20.29 -8.86
N GLN A 24 -11.55 19.16 -8.21
CA GLN A 24 -10.59 18.58 -7.27
C GLN A 24 -9.32 18.33 -8.07
N ALA A 25 -8.29 19.15 -7.80
CA ALA A 25 -6.98 18.90 -8.33
C ALA A 25 -6.56 17.49 -7.89
N ALA A 26 -6.17 16.65 -8.85
CA ALA A 26 -5.56 15.37 -8.53
C ALA A 26 -4.36 15.63 -7.60
N PRO A 27 -4.15 14.82 -6.55
CA PRO A 27 -2.98 14.97 -5.69
C PRO A 27 -1.73 14.93 -6.56
N ALA A 28 -0.89 15.97 -6.46
CA ALA A 28 0.36 16.02 -7.19
C ALA A 28 1.23 14.81 -6.76
N PRO A 29 1.94 14.16 -7.70
CA PRO A 29 2.86 13.09 -7.34
C PRO A 29 3.88 13.64 -6.33
N THR A 30 3.90 13.08 -5.12
CA THR A 30 4.76 13.56 -4.04
C THR A 30 6.21 13.37 -4.45
N SER A 31 6.85 14.45 -4.91
CA SER A 31 8.28 14.48 -5.30
C SER A 31 9.21 14.50 -4.08
N GLN A 32 8.78 13.94 -2.94
CA GLN A 32 9.53 13.98 -1.69
C GLN A 32 10.47 12.78 -1.61
N VAL A 33 11.71 13.04 -1.19
CA VAL A 33 12.68 11.99 -0.90
C VAL A 33 12.19 11.19 0.31
N ILE A 34 12.05 9.88 0.15
CA ILE A 34 11.72 8.97 1.25
C ILE A 34 13.04 8.52 1.90
N VAL A 35 13.21 8.85 3.18
CA VAL A 35 14.36 8.43 3.99
C VAL A 35 13.87 7.60 5.17
N ALA A 36 14.40 6.38 5.31
CA ALA A 36 14.05 5.48 6.40
C ALA A 36 15.30 5.04 7.16
N HIS A 37 15.29 5.22 8.49
CA HIS A 37 16.37 4.77 9.37
C HIS A 37 15.95 3.50 10.11
N ALA A 38 16.78 2.46 10.05
CA ALA A 38 16.47 1.16 10.65
C ALA A 38 16.10 1.25 12.15
N ALA A 39 16.73 2.15 12.89
CA ALA A 39 16.53 2.34 14.33
C ALA A 39 15.14 2.91 14.70
N THR A 40 14.43 3.54 13.77
CA THR A 40 13.18 4.25 14.04
C THR A 40 11.99 3.66 13.28
N LEU A 41 12.16 2.47 12.69
CA LEU A 41 11.08 1.79 11.98
C LEU A 41 9.97 1.38 12.96
N ALA A 42 8.75 1.82 12.67
CA ALA A 42 7.55 1.47 13.43
C ALA A 42 6.98 0.14 12.91
N TRP A 43 7.47 -0.97 13.46
CA TRP A 43 7.02 -2.32 13.10
C TRP A 43 5.57 -2.58 13.50
N ALA A 44 4.82 -3.19 12.60
CA ALA A 44 3.46 -3.66 12.83
C ALA A 44 3.36 -5.17 12.56
N PRO A 45 2.33 -5.87 13.08
CA PRO A 45 2.05 -7.25 12.68
C PRO A 45 1.94 -7.36 11.15
N GLY A 46 2.53 -8.42 10.59
CA GLY A 46 2.51 -8.70 9.16
C GLY A 46 1.10 -8.77 8.57
N PRO A 47 0.95 -8.50 7.25
CA PRO A 47 -0.34 -8.55 6.59
C PRO A 47 -0.97 -9.96 6.66
N PRO A 48 -2.31 -10.08 6.53
CA PRO A 48 -3.00 -11.37 6.57
C PRO A 48 -2.56 -12.38 5.49
N SER A 49 -1.86 -11.93 4.45
CA SER A 49 -1.25 -12.80 3.43
C SER A 49 -0.07 -13.62 3.95
N LEU A 50 0.47 -13.28 5.11
CA LEU A 50 1.57 -13.98 5.77
C LEU A 50 1.05 -14.76 7.00
N PRO A 51 1.63 -15.93 7.31
CA PRO A 51 1.42 -16.58 8.60
C PRO A 51 1.64 -15.64 9.81
N ARG A 52 1.01 -15.96 10.94
CA ARG A 52 1.17 -15.14 12.16
C ARG A 52 2.63 -15.13 12.61
N GLY A 53 3.06 -14.00 13.15
CA GLY A 53 4.40 -13.81 13.73
C GLY A 53 5.36 -13.01 12.86
N ALA A 54 5.07 -12.82 11.57
CA ALA A 54 5.77 -11.82 10.77
C ALA A 54 5.46 -10.41 11.28
N GLU A 55 6.40 -9.51 11.07
CA GLU A 55 6.23 -8.06 11.25
C GLU A 55 6.63 -7.35 9.95
N PHE A 56 6.00 -6.21 9.69
CA PHE A 56 6.29 -5.42 8.49
C PHE A 56 6.32 -3.91 8.77
N VAL A 57 6.95 -3.18 7.86
CA VAL A 57 6.87 -1.72 7.74
C VAL A 57 6.76 -1.36 6.27
N LEU A 58 5.72 -0.63 5.88
CA LEU A 58 5.61 -0.03 4.55
C LEU A 58 6.51 1.21 4.49
N LEU A 59 7.44 1.25 3.54
CA LEU A 59 8.35 2.38 3.33
C LEU A 59 7.89 3.30 2.20
N GLU A 60 7.35 2.74 1.11
CA GLU A 60 6.93 3.47 -0.08
C GLU A 60 5.76 2.78 -0.76
N GLY A 61 4.89 3.59 -1.37
CA GLY A 61 3.74 3.14 -2.16
C GLY A 61 2.49 2.90 -1.33
N ASN A 62 1.46 2.35 -1.97
CA ASN A 62 0.18 2.03 -1.36
C ASN A 62 -0.29 0.64 -1.84
N PRO A 63 -0.45 -0.37 -0.96
CA PRO A 63 -0.91 -1.70 -1.34
C PRO A 63 -2.29 -1.76 -2.01
N ALA A 64 -3.09 -0.69 -1.92
CA ALA A 64 -4.37 -0.57 -2.62
C ALA A 64 -4.25 -0.06 -4.06
N GLU A 65 -3.05 0.32 -4.50
CA GLU A 65 -2.78 0.90 -5.82
C GLU A 65 -1.78 0.04 -6.60
N ALA A 66 -1.89 0.07 -7.93
CA ALA A 66 -0.98 -0.64 -8.83
C ALA A 66 0.33 0.15 -9.04
N VAL A 67 1.06 0.40 -7.95
CA VAL A 67 2.33 1.14 -7.92
C VAL A 67 3.42 0.28 -7.28
N PRO A 68 4.72 0.58 -7.51
CA PRO A 68 5.80 -0.07 -6.79
C PRO A 68 5.63 0.08 -5.28
N LEU A 69 5.87 -1.01 -4.55
CA LEU A 69 5.85 -1.04 -3.08
C LEU A 69 7.24 -1.36 -2.58
N THR A 70 7.68 -0.62 -1.55
CA THR A 70 8.88 -0.95 -0.80
C THR A 70 8.49 -1.16 0.66
N PHE A 71 8.88 -2.28 1.26
CA PHE A 71 8.64 -2.57 2.67
C PHE A 71 9.83 -3.28 3.32
N ARG A 72 9.83 -3.32 4.65
CA ARG A 72 10.69 -4.20 5.45
C ARG A 72 9.85 -5.32 6.03
N LEU A 73 10.42 -6.52 6.05
CA LEU A 73 9.85 -7.68 6.72
C LEU A 73 10.82 -8.17 7.79
N ARG A 74 10.26 -8.64 8.90
CA ARG A 74 10.98 -9.35 9.96
C ARG A 74 10.21 -10.63 10.28
N PHE A 75 10.94 -11.72 10.42
CA PHE A 75 10.38 -13.03 10.67
C PHE A 75 11.03 -13.66 11.90
N PRO A 76 10.30 -14.46 12.68
CA PRO A 76 10.91 -15.31 13.68
C PRO A 76 11.77 -16.40 13.02
N ALA A 77 12.61 -17.06 13.81
CA ALA A 77 13.40 -18.19 13.31
C ALA A 77 12.49 -19.30 12.76
N ASN A 78 12.95 -19.98 11.71
CA ASN A 78 12.24 -21.08 11.04
C ASN A 78 10.88 -20.72 10.43
N TYR A 79 10.62 -19.44 10.22
CA TYR A 79 9.40 -18.97 9.57
C TYR A 79 9.34 -19.42 8.11
N ARG A 80 8.13 -19.78 7.64
CA ARG A 80 7.89 -20.24 6.27
C ARG A 80 6.88 -19.32 5.60
N ILE A 81 7.31 -18.66 4.53
CA ILE A 81 6.41 -17.96 3.63
C ILE A 81 5.78 -19.02 2.71
N PRO A 82 4.44 -19.12 2.64
CA PRO A 82 3.79 -20.04 1.71
C PRO A 82 4.17 -19.72 0.26
N PRO A 83 4.17 -20.71 -0.65
CA PRO A 83 4.28 -20.44 -2.08
C PRO A 83 3.22 -19.45 -2.54
N HIS A 84 3.63 -18.51 -3.39
CA HIS A 84 2.76 -17.48 -3.95
C HIS A 84 3.27 -17.07 -5.34
N TRP A 85 2.46 -16.31 -6.07
CA TRP A 85 2.80 -15.79 -7.39
C TRP A 85 3.17 -14.31 -7.30
N HIS A 86 4.20 -13.91 -8.03
CA HIS A 86 4.50 -12.50 -8.23
C HIS A 86 3.82 -12.01 -9.51
N SER A 87 2.94 -11.03 -9.38
CA SER A 87 2.32 -10.33 -10.52
C SER A 87 3.26 -9.30 -11.16
N VAL A 88 4.32 -8.92 -10.44
CA VAL A 88 5.38 -7.99 -10.85
C VAL A 88 6.72 -8.54 -10.35
N ILE A 89 7.85 -7.93 -10.75
CA ILE A 89 9.16 -8.31 -10.21
C ILE A 89 9.24 -7.95 -8.72
N GLU A 90 9.75 -8.88 -7.90
CA GLU A 90 10.06 -8.64 -6.49
C GLU A 90 11.58 -8.57 -6.30
N HIS A 91 12.05 -7.56 -5.57
CA HIS A 91 13.44 -7.40 -5.18
C HIS A 91 13.60 -7.62 -3.69
N VAL A 92 14.36 -8.64 -3.31
CA VAL A 92 14.63 -8.98 -1.92
C VAL A 92 16.08 -8.73 -1.61
N THR A 93 16.33 -7.95 -0.56
CA THR A 93 17.67 -7.81 0.04
C THR A 93 17.60 -8.29 1.48
N VAL A 94 18.48 -9.22 1.85
CA VAL A 94 18.57 -9.70 3.23
C VAL A 94 19.40 -8.72 4.05
N LEU A 95 18.77 -8.04 5.00
CA LEU A 95 19.49 -7.10 5.88
C LEU A 95 20.17 -7.80 7.06
N ALA A 96 19.58 -8.87 7.57
CA ALA A 96 20.09 -9.65 8.69
C ALA A 96 19.53 -11.08 8.66
N GLY A 97 20.28 -12.03 9.22
CA GLY A 97 19.91 -13.44 9.24
C GLY A 97 20.12 -14.13 7.89
N THR A 98 19.31 -15.18 7.66
CA THR A 98 19.35 -15.99 6.44
C THR A 98 17.93 -16.22 5.94
N LEU A 99 17.70 -15.97 4.65
CA LEU A 99 16.46 -16.31 3.94
C LEU A 99 16.77 -17.39 2.90
N ASN A 100 16.03 -18.49 2.91
CA ASN A 100 16.14 -19.48 1.85
C ASN A 100 15.05 -19.21 0.80
N VAL A 101 15.45 -19.05 -0.46
CA VAL A 101 14.54 -18.76 -1.56
C VAL A 101 14.48 -19.92 -2.54
N GLY A 102 13.30 -20.14 -3.12
CA GLY A 102 13.07 -21.15 -4.15
C GLY A 102 11.98 -20.70 -5.10
N MET A 103 12.05 -21.16 -6.35
CA MET A 103 11.05 -20.90 -7.39
C MET A 103 10.55 -22.23 -7.94
N GLY A 104 9.26 -22.31 -8.28
CA GLY A 104 8.65 -23.51 -8.84
C GLY A 104 7.15 -23.58 -8.57
N GLU A 105 6.47 -24.57 -9.13
CA GLU A 105 5.02 -24.77 -8.93
C GLU A 105 4.69 -25.59 -7.68
N VAL A 106 5.66 -26.33 -7.16
CA VAL A 106 5.51 -27.19 -5.98
C VAL A 106 6.32 -26.61 -4.83
N ALA A 107 5.69 -26.53 -3.66
CA ALA A 107 6.34 -26.07 -2.44
C ALA A 107 7.50 -27.01 -2.07
N THR A 108 8.74 -26.54 -2.21
CA THR A 108 9.92 -27.25 -1.72
C THR A 108 10.56 -26.43 -0.59
N TYR A 109 10.48 -26.94 0.64
CA TYR A 109 11.14 -26.33 1.80
C TYR A 109 12.59 -26.83 1.98
N SER A 110 13.11 -27.57 1.00
CA SER A 110 14.45 -28.11 0.94
C SER A 110 15.08 -27.80 -0.42
N GLY A 111 16.37 -27.48 -0.45
CA GLY A 111 17.09 -27.20 -1.69
C GLY A 111 16.92 -25.78 -2.23
N GLY A 112 16.37 -24.85 -1.44
CA GLY A 112 16.39 -23.43 -1.76
C GLY A 112 17.79 -22.84 -1.70
N THR A 113 17.98 -21.69 -2.35
CA THR A 113 19.21 -20.91 -2.28
C THR A 113 19.23 -20.10 -0.99
N ALA A 114 20.26 -20.30 -0.17
CA ALA A 114 20.47 -19.53 1.05
C ALA A 114 20.99 -18.12 0.71
N LEU A 115 20.27 -17.09 1.14
CA LEU A 115 20.65 -15.69 1.07
C LEU A 115 21.01 -15.21 2.47
N ASN A 116 22.29 -14.87 2.69
CA ASN A 116 22.77 -14.32 3.96
C ASN A 116 22.69 -12.78 3.96
N ALA A 117 22.98 -12.14 5.08
CA ALA A 117 23.05 -10.68 5.16
C ALA A 117 23.86 -10.06 4.00
N GLY A 118 23.30 -9.04 3.35
CA GLY A 118 23.85 -8.39 2.16
C GLY A 118 23.53 -9.08 0.83
N SER A 119 22.97 -10.30 0.86
CA SER A 119 22.56 -11.01 -0.36
C SER A 119 21.28 -10.41 -0.94
N PHE A 120 21.15 -10.56 -2.26
CA PHE A 120 20.05 -10.04 -3.06
C PHE A 120 19.44 -11.14 -3.93
N ALA A 121 18.13 -11.07 -4.16
CA ALA A 121 17.45 -11.85 -5.18
C ALA A 121 16.39 -11.00 -5.89
N ALA A 122 16.26 -11.22 -7.19
CA ALA A 122 15.17 -10.69 -8.00
C ALA A 122 14.27 -11.85 -8.43
N MET A 123 13.00 -11.81 -8.02
CA MET A 123 12.01 -12.82 -8.38
C MET A 123 11.16 -12.29 -9.53
N PRO A 124 11.17 -12.94 -10.70
CA PRO A 124 10.39 -12.47 -11.84
C PRO A 124 8.88 -12.63 -11.59
N ALA A 125 8.10 -11.84 -12.33
CA ALA A 125 6.68 -12.11 -12.48
C ALA A 125 6.47 -13.48 -13.14
N LYS A 126 5.37 -14.15 -12.80
CA LYS A 126 4.90 -15.34 -13.52
C LYS A 126 3.76 -14.98 -14.47
#